data_AF-A0A836BX72-F1
#
_entry.id   AF-A0A836BX72-F1
#
_cell.length_a   1.000
_cell.length_b   1.000
_cell.length_c   1.000
_cell.angle_alpha   90.00
_cell.angle_beta   90.00
_cell.angle_gamma   90.00
#
_symmetry.space_group_name_H-M   'P 1'
#
loop_
_entity.id
_entity.type
_entity.pdbx_description
1 polymer ?
#
loop_
_entity_poly.entity_id
_entity_poly.type
_entity_poly.pdbx_seq_one_letter_code
_entity_poly.pdbx_strand_id
1 'polypeptide(L)'
;MAPRASSACWRLFLLAVVLLAGAAAAKKDTRPINPLCPKSCKSEACLFKCHFDTLQGLLHLSVTPEGGPSLPIFLERVAKLGDFLDDNVTARIDPVGTYHGKVTVGDYVATFVHPLGLGSRTTLKSSTITQFASSGLVAVATSTQEYYFKITPDQITRVDMVMFTRFDPVTHKITLGDWNFLRFPQFLENLAAPNPPVSDASLAQMIQGICGVDEKVCKPTGVPGYDNTTDCAQYLMSIPRISVHGAQGDNVYCRFLHTAYATVDPKYHCPHIGRTGGGQCVEKPYADHFLLFPDGAFMGTPARPGKPPKH
;
A
#
# COMPACT_ATOMS: atom_id res chain seq x y z
N MET A 1 -10.50 -58.20 -61.28
CA MET A 1 -9.21 -57.78 -60.72
C MET A 1 -9.36 -56.35 -60.22
N ALA A 2 -9.32 -56.15 -58.91
CA ALA A 2 -9.31 -54.83 -58.27
C ALA A 2 -7.91 -54.17 -58.41
N PRO A 3 -7.81 -52.83 -58.33
CA PRO A 3 -7.47 -52.26 -57.02
C PRO A 3 -8.13 -50.89 -56.67
N ARG A 4 -8.51 -50.82 -55.39
CA ARG A 4 -8.34 -49.74 -54.39
C ARG A 4 -8.72 -48.29 -54.78
N ALA A 5 -9.96 -47.94 -54.45
CA ALA A 5 -10.34 -46.61 -53.98
C ALA A 5 -9.87 -46.42 -52.53
N SER A 6 -9.19 -45.31 -52.23
CA SER A 6 -8.94 -44.84 -50.86
C SER A 6 -9.58 -43.47 -50.69
N SER A 7 -10.79 -43.43 -50.14
CA SER A 7 -11.37 -42.19 -49.63
C SER A 7 -12.41 -42.50 -48.55
N ALA A 8 -12.25 -41.78 -47.44
CA ALA A 8 -13.27 -41.47 -46.44
C ALA A 8 -13.89 -42.64 -45.65
N CYS A 9 -13.18 -43.10 -44.62
CA CYS A 9 -13.83 -43.75 -43.48
C CYS A 9 -14.14 -42.70 -42.41
N TRP A 10 -15.43 -42.43 -42.29
CA TRP A 10 -16.21 -42.11 -41.09
C TRP A 10 -15.45 -41.79 -39.79
N ARG A 11 -15.75 -40.61 -39.22
CA ARG A 11 -16.31 -40.46 -37.85
C ARG A 11 -16.69 -38.99 -37.61
N LEU A 12 -17.92 -38.65 -37.98
CA LEU A 12 -18.71 -37.65 -37.25
C LEU A 12 -18.96 -38.20 -35.85
N PHE A 13 -18.33 -37.65 -34.83
CA PHE A 13 -18.81 -37.71 -33.46
C PHE A 13 -18.32 -36.46 -32.72
N LEU A 14 -19.25 -35.51 -32.57
CA LEU A 14 -19.43 -34.63 -31.42
C LEU A 14 -18.20 -34.41 -30.52
N LEU A 15 -17.49 -33.31 -30.76
CA LEU A 15 -16.69 -32.63 -29.72
C LEU A 15 -16.86 -31.11 -29.83
N ALA A 16 -18.12 -30.69 -29.79
CA ALA A 16 -18.49 -29.38 -29.26
C ALA A 16 -18.66 -29.52 -27.74
N VAL A 17 -17.56 -29.76 -27.02
CA VAL A 17 -17.55 -29.47 -25.58
C VAL A 17 -17.31 -27.98 -25.48
N VAL A 18 -18.44 -27.30 -25.40
CA VAL A 18 -18.59 -25.90 -25.09
C VAL A 18 -17.63 -25.53 -23.95
N LEU A 19 -16.76 -24.57 -24.26
CA LEU A 19 -16.08 -23.68 -23.32
C LEU A 19 -17.13 -23.02 -22.40
N LEU A 20 -17.49 -23.71 -21.34
CA LEU A 20 -18.13 -23.14 -20.15
C LEU A 20 -17.14 -23.31 -18.99
N ALA A 21 -15.94 -22.75 -19.16
CA ALA A 21 -15.18 -22.29 -18.01
C ALA A 21 -15.96 -21.10 -17.46
N GLY A 22 -16.83 -21.38 -16.50
CA GLY A 22 -17.57 -20.35 -15.79
C GLY A 22 -16.58 -19.33 -15.25
N ALA A 23 -16.65 -18.11 -15.74
CA ALA A 23 -16.31 -16.95 -14.94
C ALA A 23 -17.24 -17.01 -13.74
N ALA A 24 -16.78 -17.65 -12.65
CA ALA A 24 -17.41 -17.52 -11.37
C ALA A 24 -17.37 -16.03 -11.05
N ALA A 25 -18.49 -15.35 -11.27
CA ALA A 25 -18.70 -14.02 -10.75
C ALA A 25 -18.36 -14.09 -9.26
N ALA A 26 -17.26 -13.44 -8.86
CA ALA A 26 -16.87 -13.35 -7.48
C ALA A 26 -18.08 -12.79 -6.73
N LYS A 27 -18.77 -13.66 -5.97
CA LYS A 27 -19.84 -13.20 -5.07
C LYS A 27 -19.18 -12.14 -4.19
N LYS A 28 -19.71 -10.91 -4.21
CA LYS A 28 -19.34 -9.88 -3.25
C LYS A 28 -19.44 -10.51 -1.87
N ASP A 29 -18.31 -10.73 -1.23
CA ASP A 29 -18.26 -11.30 0.11
C ASP A 29 -18.85 -10.25 1.05
N THR A 30 -20.08 -10.47 1.47
CA THR A 30 -20.82 -9.58 2.38
C THR A 30 -20.60 -9.94 3.84
N ARG A 31 -19.65 -10.85 4.15
CA ARG A 31 -19.36 -11.21 5.54
C ARG A 31 -18.86 -9.96 6.28
N PRO A 32 -19.42 -9.65 7.45
CA PRO A 32 -18.90 -8.56 8.28
C PRO A 32 -17.45 -8.86 8.61
N ILE A 33 -16.56 -7.94 8.23
CA ILE A 33 -15.15 -7.96 8.58
C ILE A 33 -15.12 -7.75 10.10
N ASN A 34 -15.02 -8.85 10.86
CA ASN A 34 -14.83 -8.80 12.28
C ASN A 34 -13.32 -8.64 12.53
N PRO A 35 -12.86 -7.47 13.01
CA PRO A 35 -11.45 -7.08 12.90
C PRO A 35 -10.50 -7.88 13.79
N LEU A 36 -11.03 -8.66 14.75
CA LEU A 36 -10.22 -9.27 15.78
C LEU A 36 -10.50 -10.76 15.87
N CYS A 37 -9.45 -11.53 15.62
CA CYS A 37 -9.46 -12.96 15.86
C CYS A 37 -9.79 -13.25 17.32
N PRO A 38 -10.54 -14.34 17.62
CA PRO A 38 -10.76 -14.73 18.99
C PRO A 38 -9.41 -14.93 19.70
N LYS A 39 -9.24 -14.36 20.90
CA LYS A 39 -8.01 -14.58 21.72
C LYS A 39 -7.75 -16.06 22.06
N SER A 40 -8.76 -16.91 21.87
CA SER A 40 -8.67 -18.37 22.01
C SER A 40 -8.09 -19.08 20.78
N CYS A 41 -7.81 -18.36 19.69
CA CYS A 41 -7.35 -18.91 18.42
C CYS A 41 -5.88 -19.35 18.52
N LYS A 42 -5.65 -20.67 18.65
CA LYS A 42 -4.30 -21.23 18.81
C LYS A 42 -3.94 -22.32 17.82
N SER A 43 -4.92 -22.94 17.15
CA SER A 43 -4.65 -23.98 16.16
C SER A 43 -4.27 -23.35 14.81
N GLU A 44 -3.43 -24.03 14.03
CA GLU A 44 -3.03 -23.57 12.69
C GLU A 44 -4.22 -23.28 11.79
N ALA A 45 -5.25 -24.12 11.80
CA ALA A 45 -6.46 -23.89 11.01
C ALA A 45 -7.23 -22.63 11.45
N CYS A 46 -7.26 -22.34 12.75
CA CYS A 46 -7.88 -21.12 13.26
C CYS A 46 -7.04 -19.90 12.88
N LEU A 47 -5.72 -19.95 13.11
CA LEU A 47 -4.78 -18.87 12.80
C LEU A 47 -4.76 -18.56 11.30
N PHE A 48 -4.84 -19.57 10.45
CA PHE A 48 -4.96 -19.40 9.00
C PHE A 48 -6.17 -18.55 8.63
N LYS A 49 -7.36 -18.93 9.11
CA LYS A 49 -8.59 -18.18 8.82
C LYS A 49 -8.51 -16.76 9.41
N CYS A 50 -8.04 -16.65 10.64
CA CYS A 50 -7.84 -15.41 11.37
C CYS A 50 -6.97 -14.43 10.57
N HIS A 51 -5.74 -14.83 10.23
CA HIS A 51 -4.80 -13.98 9.53
C HIS A 51 -5.28 -13.62 8.12
N PHE A 52 -5.96 -14.54 7.42
CA PHE A 52 -6.59 -14.26 6.13
C PHE A 52 -7.65 -13.16 6.26
N ASP A 53 -8.60 -13.32 7.20
CA ASP A 53 -9.68 -12.36 7.41
C ASP A 53 -9.14 -10.98 7.86
N THR A 54 -8.10 -10.96 8.69
CA THR A 54 -7.40 -9.74 9.11
C THR A 54 -6.79 -9.00 7.91
N LEU A 55 -6.01 -9.68 7.07
CA LEU A 55 -5.38 -9.03 5.91
C LEU A 55 -6.42 -8.63 4.85
N GLN A 56 -7.43 -9.47 4.62
CA GLN A 56 -8.54 -9.15 3.72
C GLN A 56 -9.31 -7.92 4.21
N GLY A 57 -9.54 -7.82 5.52
CA GLY A 57 -10.16 -6.67 6.17
C GLY A 57 -9.36 -5.39 6.03
N LEU A 58 -8.05 -5.45 6.29
CA LEU A 58 -7.12 -4.34 6.11
C LEU A 58 -7.16 -3.81 4.66
N LEU A 59 -7.05 -4.70 3.68
CA LEU A 59 -7.10 -4.36 2.26
C LEU A 59 -8.46 -3.81 1.83
N HIS A 60 -9.55 -4.34 2.39
CA HIS A 60 -10.90 -3.87 2.09
C HIS A 60 -11.19 -2.49 2.68
N LEU A 61 -10.72 -2.20 3.90
CA LEU A 61 -10.79 -0.86 4.49
C LEU A 61 -10.00 0.17 3.70
N SER A 62 -9.02 -0.31 2.94
CA SER A 62 -8.29 0.52 2.03
C SER A 62 -9.21 0.90 0.86
N VAL A 63 -9.91 -0.02 0.16
CA VAL A 63 -10.73 0.31 -1.04
C VAL A 63 -11.58 1.60 -0.95
N THR A 64 -11.49 2.45 -1.98
CA THR A 64 -12.24 3.71 -2.10
C THR A 64 -13.77 3.44 -2.05
N PRO A 65 -14.51 4.05 -1.11
CA PRO A 65 -15.95 3.88 -1.01
C PRO A 65 -16.73 4.50 -2.18
N GLU A 66 -17.96 4.05 -2.34
CA GLU A 66 -18.93 4.66 -3.24
C GLU A 66 -19.25 6.10 -2.80
N GLY A 67 -19.28 7.05 -3.74
CA GLY A 67 -19.29 8.50 -3.43
C GLY A 67 -17.89 9.14 -3.38
N GLY A 68 -16.83 8.32 -3.40
CA GLY A 68 -15.46 8.77 -3.57
C GLY A 68 -14.81 9.33 -2.29
N PRO A 69 -13.72 10.08 -2.46
CA PRO A 69 -12.96 10.59 -1.34
C PRO A 69 -13.65 11.69 -0.57
N SER A 70 -14.01 11.42 0.67
CA SER A 70 -14.31 12.48 1.63
C SER A 70 -13.41 12.33 2.86
N LEU A 71 -12.99 13.48 3.41
CA LEU A 71 -12.18 13.52 4.63
C LEU A 71 -12.86 12.79 5.81
N PRO A 72 -14.17 12.96 6.07
CA PRO A 72 -14.84 12.22 7.14
C PRO A 72 -14.75 10.70 6.98
N ILE A 73 -14.99 10.18 5.77
CA ILE A 73 -14.91 8.74 5.53
C ILE A 73 -13.46 8.25 5.66
N PHE A 74 -12.48 9.03 5.21
CA PHE A 74 -11.07 8.72 5.39
C PHE A 74 -10.71 8.58 6.88
N LEU A 75 -11.07 9.57 7.71
CA LEU A 75 -10.79 9.53 9.15
C LEU A 75 -11.46 8.33 9.84
N GLU A 76 -12.69 8.01 9.46
CA GLU A 76 -13.39 6.82 9.95
C GLU A 76 -12.65 5.53 9.59
N ARG A 77 -12.11 5.43 8.37
CA ARG A 77 -11.34 4.26 7.90
C ARG A 77 -10.00 4.16 8.61
N VAL A 78 -9.26 5.26 8.78
CA VAL A 78 -8.01 5.29 9.56
C VAL A 78 -8.26 4.78 10.98
N ALA A 79 -9.31 5.27 11.64
CA ALA A 79 -9.67 4.81 12.97
C ALA A 79 -9.92 3.30 13.01
N LYS A 80 -10.67 2.76 12.03
CA LYS A 80 -10.93 1.31 11.90
C LYS A 80 -9.68 0.50 11.56
N LEU A 81 -8.75 1.04 10.77
CA LEU A 81 -7.48 0.38 10.48
C LEU A 81 -6.64 0.17 11.76
N GLY A 82 -6.75 1.10 12.72
CA GLY A 82 -6.13 0.98 14.04
C GLY A 82 -6.58 -0.25 14.84
N ASP A 83 -7.73 -0.87 14.51
CA ASP A 83 -8.19 -2.09 15.18
C ASP A 83 -7.32 -3.30 14.80
N PHE A 84 -6.70 -3.30 13.61
CA PHE A 84 -5.86 -4.39 13.12
C PHE A 84 -4.41 -4.26 13.55
N LEU A 85 -3.99 -3.08 14.00
CA LEU A 85 -2.60 -2.72 14.25
C LEU A 85 -2.30 -2.69 15.75
N ASP A 86 -1.15 -3.25 16.12
CA ASP A 86 -0.58 -3.06 17.46
C ASP A 86 -0.13 -1.61 17.67
N ASP A 87 -0.15 -1.11 18.91
CA ASP A 87 0.25 0.27 19.21
C ASP A 87 1.68 0.57 18.76
N ASN A 88 2.57 -0.42 18.83
CA ASN A 88 3.99 -0.32 18.44
C ASN A 88 4.30 -1.00 17.10
N VAL A 89 3.29 -1.19 16.24
CA VAL A 89 3.49 -1.82 14.92
C VAL A 89 4.63 -1.15 14.15
N THR A 90 5.45 -1.95 13.49
CA THR A 90 6.43 -1.45 12.51
C THR A 90 6.13 -2.05 11.15
N ALA A 91 5.91 -1.22 10.14
CA ALA A 91 5.65 -1.67 8.78
C ALA A 91 6.62 -1.02 7.80
N ARG A 92 7.35 -1.84 7.05
CA ARG A 92 7.97 -1.42 5.80
C ARG A 92 6.92 -1.54 4.70
N ILE A 93 6.70 -0.45 3.99
CA ILE A 93 5.78 -0.35 2.88
C ILE A 93 6.61 0.07 1.67
N ASP A 94 7.08 -0.87 0.87
CA ASP A 94 7.96 -0.59 -0.27
C ASP A 94 7.14 -0.23 -1.53
N PRO A 95 7.48 0.84 -2.27
CA PRO A 95 8.60 1.78 -2.12
C PRO A 95 8.15 3.09 -1.47
N VAL A 96 7.28 3.06 -0.45
CA VAL A 96 6.72 4.25 0.21
C VAL A 96 7.38 4.64 1.53
N GLY A 97 7.82 3.71 2.38
CA GLY A 97 8.52 4.07 3.62
C GLY A 97 8.68 2.95 4.61
N THR A 98 9.22 3.33 5.77
CA THR A 98 9.08 2.54 6.99
C THR A 98 8.44 3.38 8.06
N TYR A 99 7.45 2.78 8.70
CA TYR A 99 6.55 3.46 9.59
C TYR A 99 6.48 2.73 10.90
N HIS A 100 6.42 3.51 11.98
CA HIS A 100 6.39 3.02 13.34
C HIS A 100 5.17 3.60 14.04
N GLY A 101 4.51 2.76 14.82
CA GLY A 101 3.32 3.12 15.57
C GLY A 101 2.04 3.00 14.76
N LYS A 102 0.97 2.66 15.47
CA LYS A 102 -0.37 2.43 14.92
C LYS A 102 -0.90 3.55 14.04
N VAL A 103 -0.74 4.80 14.48
CA VAL A 103 -1.28 5.97 13.76
C VAL A 103 -0.56 6.13 12.42
N THR A 104 0.77 6.13 12.43
CA THR A 104 1.55 6.32 11.21
C THR A 104 1.36 5.17 10.23
N VAL A 105 1.41 3.91 10.68
CA VAL A 105 1.13 2.77 9.80
C VAL A 105 -0.31 2.85 9.26
N GLY A 106 -1.29 3.17 10.11
CA GLY A 106 -2.69 3.32 9.72
C GLY A 106 -2.91 4.42 8.68
N ASP A 107 -2.30 5.59 8.85
CA ASP A 107 -2.35 6.70 7.88
C ASP A 107 -1.85 6.25 6.51
N TYR A 108 -0.70 5.58 6.44
CA TYR A 108 -0.15 5.11 5.17
C TYR A 108 -0.92 3.95 4.55
N VAL A 109 -1.49 3.05 5.35
CA VAL A 109 -2.39 2.02 4.81
C VAL A 109 -3.66 2.65 4.23
N ALA A 110 -4.25 3.60 4.95
CA ALA A 110 -5.37 4.39 4.46
C ALA A 110 -5.00 5.28 3.25
N THR A 111 -3.71 5.44 2.97
CA THR A 111 -3.18 6.19 1.83
C THR A 111 -3.08 5.36 0.57
N PHE A 112 -3.05 4.03 0.67
CA PHE A 112 -3.05 3.13 -0.50
C PHE A 112 -4.20 3.39 -1.48
N VAL A 113 -5.15 4.24 -1.10
CA VAL A 113 -6.50 4.28 -1.62
C VAL A 113 -7.14 5.64 -1.68
N HIS A 114 -6.53 6.71 -1.14
CA HIS A 114 -7.31 7.94 -1.04
C HIS A 114 -6.61 9.31 -1.01
N PRO A 115 -7.40 10.39 -1.19
CA PRO A 115 -7.26 11.49 -2.17
C PRO A 115 -6.24 12.56 -1.81
N LEU A 116 -5.51 12.33 -0.73
CA LEU A 116 -4.67 13.30 -0.09
C LEU A 116 -3.38 13.49 -0.95
N GLY A 117 -3.00 12.51 -1.76
CA GLY A 117 -2.07 12.70 -2.89
C GLY A 117 -2.73 13.31 -4.15
N LEU A 118 -1.92 14.03 -4.94
CA LEU A 118 -2.17 14.79 -6.19
C LEU A 118 -3.64 14.92 -6.64
N GLY A 119 -4.47 15.48 -5.75
CA GLY A 119 -5.86 15.85 -5.97
C GLY A 119 -6.72 14.75 -6.58
N SER A 120 -7.47 13.97 -5.78
CA SER A 120 -8.74 13.31 -6.18
C SER A 120 -8.77 12.45 -7.46
N ARG A 121 -7.65 12.18 -8.12
CA ARG A 121 -7.59 11.50 -9.42
C ARG A 121 -7.39 10.00 -9.30
N THR A 122 -6.90 9.50 -8.17
CA THR A 122 -6.63 8.08 -7.99
C THR A 122 -7.63 7.47 -7.02
N THR A 123 -8.21 6.33 -7.40
CA THR A 123 -9.10 5.55 -6.52
C THR A 123 -8.73 4.07 -6.60
N LEU A 124 -8.63 3.40 -5.46
CA LEU A 124 -8.51 1.94 -5.45
C LEU A 124 -9.91 1.36 -5.53
N LYS A 125 -10.23 0.71 -6.65
CA LYS A 125 -11.56 0.15 -6.93
C LYS A 125 -11.77 -1.20 -6.28
N SER A 126 -10.72 -2.00 -6.18
CA SER A 126 -10.76 -3.34 -5.62
C SER A 126 -9.38 -3.77 -5.13
N SER A 127 -9.36 -4.63 -4.11
CA SER A 127 -8.17 -5.33 -3.66
C SER A 127 -8.55 -6.77 -3.33
N THR A 128 -7.87 -7.72 -3.97
CA THR A 128 -8.20 -9.15 -3.85
C THR A 128 -6.95 -9.93 -3.51
N ILE A 129 -7.00 -10.71 -2.42
CA ILE A 129 -5.94 -11.67 -2.10
C ILE A 129 -6.02 -12.82 -3.11
N THR A 130 -4.95 -13.01 -3.89
CA THR A 130 -4.83 -14.05 -4.92
C THR A 130 -4.13 -15.30 -4.41
N GLN A 131 -3.23 -15.14 -3.45
CA GLN A 131 -2.51 -16.22 -2.79
C GLN A 131 -2.35 -15.90 -1.31
N PHE A 132 -2.45 -16.92 -0.46
CA PHE A 132 -2.29 -16.77 0.98
C PHE A 132 -1.67 -18.01 1.59
N ALA A 133 -0.74 -17.81 2.51
CA ALA A 133 -0.18 -18.85 3.36
C ALA A 133 0.04 -18.28 4.76
N SER A 134 -0.05 -19.14 5.77
CA SER A 134 0.30 -18.78 7.14
C SER A 134 0.91 -19.97 7.86
N SER A 135 1.80 -19.69 8.80
CA SER A 135 2.32 -20.68 9.73
C SER A 135 2.64 -20.00 11.06
N GLY A 136 2.11 -20.54 12.16
CA GLY A 136 2.23 -19.90 13.46
C GLY A 136 1.71 -18.47 13.44
N LEU A 137 2.54 -17.49 13.81
CA LEU A 137 2.19 -16.07 13.91
C LEU A 137 2.59 -15.24 12.69
N VAL A 138 2.94 -15.88 11.58
CA VAL A 138 3.35 -15.21 10.35
C VAL A 138 2.41 -15.61 9.22
N ALA A 139 2.00 -14.64 8.42
CA ALA A 139 1.27 -14.85 7.18
C ALA A 139 1.93 -14.13 6.01
N VAL A 140 1.72 -14.69 4.82
CA VAL A 140 2.11 -14.10 3.55
C VAL A 140 0.87 -14.04 2.67
N ALA A 141 0.59 -12.86 2.12
CA ALA A 141 -0.49 -12.66 1.17
C ALA A 141 0.04 -11.99 -0.10
N THR A 142 -0.35 -12.50 -1.26
CA THR A 142 -0.26 -11.76 -2.52
C THR A 142 -1.63 -11.21 -2.82
N SER A 143 -1.71 -9.93 -3.17
CA SER A 143 -2.97 -9.29 -3.58
C SER A 143 -2.80 -8.53 -4.89
N THR A 144 -3.86 -8.49 -5.68
CA THR A 144 -3.95 -7.65 -6.87
C THR A 144 -4.90 -6.50 -6.58
N GLN A 145 -4.45 -5.28 -6.88
CA GLN A 145 -5.12 -4.02 -6.59
C GLN A 145 -5.46 -3.30 -7.90
N GLU A 146 -6.72 -2.95 -8.10
CA GLU A 146 -7.17 -2.22 -9.30
C GLU A 146 -7.32 -0.74 -9.02
N TYR A 147 -6.41 0.05 -9.56
CA TYR A 147 -6.42 1.49 -9.44
C TYR A 147 -7.05 2.14 -10.67
N TYR A 148 -7.95 3.08 -10.44
CA TYR A 148 -8.50 3.96 -11.46
C TYR A 148 -7.92 5.37 -11.31
N PHE A 149 -7.42 5.90 -12.43
CA PHE A 149 -6.80 7.21 -12.56
C PHE A 149 -7.65 8.09 -13.49
N LYS A 150 -8.14 9.19 -12.93
CA LYS A 150 -8.85 10.26 -13.63
C LYS A 150 -7.85 11.21 -14.30
N ILE A 151 -7.19 10.70 -15.33
CA ILE A 151 -6.32 11.45 -16.25
C ILE A 151 -6.98 11.50 -17.63
N THR A 152 -6.34 12.07 -18.64
CA THR A 152 -6.92 12.16 -19.99
C THR A 152 -6.09 11.37 -20.99
N PRO A 153 -6.59 10.24 -21.54
CA PRO A 153 -7.84 9.55 -21.16
C PRO A 153 -7.75 8.89 -19.78
N ASP A 154 -8.90 8.57 -19.17
CA ASP A 154 -8.93 7.83 -17.90
C ASP A 154 -8.19 6.50 -18.05
N GLN A 155 -7.50 6.06 -17.00
CA GLN A 155 -6.73 4.82 -17.01
C GLN A 155 -7.11 3.91 -15.85
N ILE A 156 -7.09 2.60 -16.11
CA ILE A 156 -7.15 1.57 -15.07
C ILE A 156 -5.84 0.80 -15.13
N THR A 157 -5.22 0.60 -13.98
CA THR A 157 -4.00 -0.18 -13.85
C THR A 157 -4.12 -1.17 -12.70
N ARG A 158 -3.28 -2.20 -12.75
CA ARG A 158 -3.19 -3.23 -11.73
C ARG A 158 -1.82 -3.16 -11.08
N VAL A 159 -1.82 -3.14 -9.76
CA VAL A 159 -0.61 -3.23 -8.95
C VAL A 159 -0.72 -4.46 -8.09
N ASP A 160 0.31 -5.30 -8.10
CA ASP A 160 0.38 -6.44 -7.21
C ASP A 160 1.13 -6.05 -5.94
N MET A 161 0.67 -6.54 -4.80
CA MET A 161 1.27 -6.30 -3.49
C MET A 161 1.55 -7.63 -2.81
N VAL A 162 2.77 -7.81 -2.33
CA VAL A 162 3.18 -8.96 -1.51
C VAL A 162 3.35 -8.49 -0.08
N MET A 163 2.64 -9.14 0.84
CA MET A 163 2.59 -8.78 2.25
C MET A 163 3.08 -9.91 3.11
N PHE A 164 4.27 -9.76 3.70
CA PHE A 164 4.66 -10.55 4.85
C PHE A 164 4.14 -9.82 6.10
N THR A 165 3.45 -10.53 6.97
CA THR A 165 2.85 -9.94 8.19
C THR A 165 3.06 -10.84 9.40
N ARG A 166 3.48 -10.26 10.52
CA ARG A 166 3.59 -10.92 11.82
C ARG A 166 2.50 -10.42 12.76
N PHE A 167 1.95 -11.35 13.53
CA PHE A 167 0.86 -11.10 14.48
C PHE A 167 1.30 -11.29 15.92
N ASP A 168 0.70 -10.52 16.82
CA ASP A 168 0.83 -10.73 18.27
C ASP A 168 0.16 -12.06 18.69
N PRO A 169 0.80 -12.88 19.54
CA PRO A 169 0.27 -14.18 19.93
C PRO A 169 -1.06 -14.17 20.71
N VAL A 170 -1.46 -13.04 21.29
CA VAL A 170 -2.62 -12.95 22.18
C VAL A 170 -3.75 -12.12 21.58
N THR A 171 -3.39 -10.96 21.05
CA THR A 171 -4.32 -10.00 20.44
C THR A 171 -4.54 -10.26 18.96
N HIS A 172 -3.62 -11.00 18.31
CA HIS A 172 -3.60 -11.24 16.87
C HIS A 172 -3.59 -9.96 16.03
N LYS A 173 -3.16 -8.83 16.62
CA LYS A 173 -2.91 -7.60 15.90
C LYS A 173 -1.59 -7.68 15.14
N ILE A 174 -1.48 -6.93 14.06
CA ILE A 174 -0.26 -6.82 13.26
C ILE A 174 0.80 -6.09 14.08
N THR A 175 1.95 -6.75 14.27
CA THR A 175 3.11 -6.20 15.00
C THR A 175 4.23 -5.82 14.04
N LEU A 176 4.45 -6.62 12.98
CA LEU A 176 5.41 -6.31 11.92
C LEU A 176 4.77 -6.51 10.55
N GLY A 177 5.06 -5.61 9.61
CA GLY A 177 4.66 -5.73 8.21
C GLY A 177 5.84 -5.48 7.27
N ASP A 178 6.02 -6.35 6.28
CA ASP A 178 6.86 -6.06 5.12
C ASP A 178 6.01 -6.20 3.85
N TRP A 179 5.62 -5.07 3.30
CA TRP A 179 4.58 -4.94 2.32
C TRP A 179 5.13 -4.27 1.08
N ASN A 180 5.28 -5.02 0.00
CA ASN A 180 5.92 -4.56 -1.22
C ASN A 180 4.91 -4.43 -2.35
N PHE A 181 4.76 -3.22 -2.89
CA PHE A 181 4.04 -2.99 -4.13
C PHE A 181 4.96 -3.26 -5.32
N LEU A 182 4.75 -4.41 -5.95
CA LEU A 182 5.55 -4.85 -7.07
C LEU A 182 5.40 -3.86 -8.23
N ARG A 183 6.55 -3.38 -8.71
CA ARG A 183 6.65 -2.42 -9.83
C ARG A 183 5.98 -1.08 -9.55
N PHE A 184 5.68 -0.74 -8.29
CA PHE A 184 5.16 0.60 -7.98
C PHE A 184 6.13 1.74 -8.32
N PRO A 185 7.47 1.62 -8.15
CA PRO A 185 8.39 2.64 -8.65
C PRO A 185 8.25 2.82 -10.16
N GLN A 186 8.26 1.72 -10.92
CA GLN A 186 8.12 1.77 -12.37
C GLN A 186 6.73 2.27 -12.80
N PHE A 187 5.70 2.00 -11.99
CA PHE A 187 4.37 2.56 -12.16
C PHE A 187 4.36 4.08 -11.95
N LEU A 188 4.95 4.58 -10.87
CA LEU A 188 5.12 6.02 -10.61
C LEU A 188 5.98 6.69 -11.67
N GLU A 189 7.06 6.03 -12.10
CA GLU A 189 7.90 6.46 -13.21
C GLU A 189 7.10 6.52 -14.50
N ASN A 190 6.25 5.53 -14.80
CA ASN A 190 5.40 5.56 -16.00
C ASN A 190 4.31 6.64 -15.92
N LEU A 191 3.78 6.94 -14.72
CA LEU A 191 2.91 8.09 -14.50
C LEU A 191 3.67 9.43 -14.64
N ALA A 192 4.97 9.44 -14.31
CA ALA A 192 5.84 10.62 -14.38
C ALA A 192 6.62 10.73 -15.71
N ALA A 193 6.59 9.68 -16.54
CA ALA A 193 7.29 9.57 -17.82
C ALA A 193 6.67 10.54 -18.82
N PRO A 194 7.45 10.99 -19.82
CA PRO A 194 7.07 12.13 -20.60
C PRO A 194 5.96 11.80 -21.61
N ASN A 195 4.68 11.90 -21.21
CA ASN A 195 3.61 12.42 -22.06
C ASN A 195 2.30 12.78 -21.30
N PRO A 196 2.21 14.04 -20.82
CA PRO A 196 3.36 14.85 -20.49
C PRO A 196 4.00 14.31 -19.20
N PRO A 197 5.31 14.53 -19.02
CA PRO A 197 5.94 14.31 -17.73
C PRO A 197 5.24 15.21 -16.71
N VAL A 198 5.59 15.14 -15.43
CA VAL A 198 5.26 16.25 -14.53
C VAL A 198 5.81 17.53 -15.18
N SER A 199 4.92 18.26 -15.85
CA SER A 199 5.29 19.43 -16.64
C SER A 199 5.79 20.50 -15.68
N ASP A 200 6.53 21.47 -16.17
CA ASP A 200 6.96 22.58 -15.31
C ASP A 200 5.73 23.29 -14.71
N ALA A 201 4.59 23.28 -15.40
CA ALA A 201 3.31 23.74 -14.86
C ALA A 201 2.79 22.84 -13.72
N SER A 202 2.86 21.52 -13.86
CA SER A 202 2.47 20.57 -12.81
C SER A 202 3.39 20.67 -11.58
N LEU A 203 4.69 20.84 -11.81
CA LEU A 203 5.67 21.07 -10.74
C LEU A 203 5.38 22.39 -10.02
N ALA A 204 5.12 23.46 -10.76
CA ALA A 204 4.76 24.75 -10.18
C ALA A 204 3.49 24.64 -9.34
N GLN A 205 2.48 23.89 -9.80
CA GLN A 205 1.27 23.61 -9.02
C GLN A 205 1.56 22.83 -7.73
N MET A 206 2.44 21.82 -7.78
CA MET A 206 2.84 21.08 -6.57
C MET A 206 3.53 22.00 -5.56
N ILE A 207 4.49 22.80 -6.02
CA ILE A 207 5.21 23.77 -5.19
C ILE A 207 4.23 24.76 -4.57
N GLN A 208 3.32 25.33 -5.36
CA GLN A 208 2.27 26.22 -4.86
C GLN A 208 1.38 25.54 -3.82
N GLY A 209 1.02 24.27 -4.03
CA GLY A 209 0.26 23.47 -3.08
C GLY A 209 0.98 23.30 -1.75
N ILE A 210 2.26 22.92 -1.79
CA ILE A 210 3.09 22.76 -0.59
C ILE A 210 3.21 24.08 0.16
N CYS A 211 3.63 25.16 -0.51
CA CYS A 211 3.81 26.46 0.13
C CYS A 211 2.49 27.04 0.65
N GLY A 212 1.38 26.77 -0.04
CA GLY A 212 0.05 27.17 0.40
C GLY A 212 -0.39 26.45 1.68
N VAL A 213 -0.11 25.15 1.80
CA VAL A 213 -0.39 24.38 3.03
C VAL A 213 0.56 24.78 4.15
N ASP A 214 1.85 24.97 3.88
CA ASP A 214 2.80 25.39 4.90
C ASP A 214 2.37 26.72 5.55
N GLU A 215 2.07 27.73 4.74
CA GLU A 215 1.68 29.06 5.24
C GLU A 215 0.33 29.04 5.97
N LYS A 216 -0.67 28.32 5.45
CA LYS A 216 -2.05 28.36 5.99
C LYS A 216 -2.30 27.38 7.13
N VAL A 217 -1.56 26.27 7.17
CA VAL A 217 -1.83 25.15 8.08
C VAL A 217 -0.68 24.92 9.03
N CYS A 218 0.56 24.87 8.53
CA CYS A 218 1.71 24.49 9.34
C CYS A 218 2.24 25.62 10.19
N LYS A 219 2.45 26.80 9.61
CA LYS A 219 2.97 27.98 10.32
C LYS A 219 2.15 28.36 11.56
N PRO A 220 0.80 28.34 11.53
CA PRO A 220 -0.01 28.59 12.73
C PRO A 220 0.19 27.57 13.87
N THR A 221 0.70 26.37 13.58
CA THR A 221 0.92 25.33 14.59
C THR A 221 2.24 25.51 15.35
N GLY A 222 3.09 26.45 14.91
CA GLY A 222 4.43 26.67 15.49
C GLY A 222 5.47 25.62 15.08
N VAL A 223 5.12 24.68 14.20
CA VAL A 223 6.09 23.75 13.60
C VAL A 223 7.00 24.53 12.64
N PRO A 224 8.33 24.47 12.79
CA PRO A 224 9.25 25.13 11.87
C PRO A 224 9.09 24.61 10.44
N GLY A 225 8.81 25.51 9.51
CA GLY A 225 8.63 25.23 8.08
C GLY A 225 9.51 26.13 7.23
N TYR A 226 8.88 26.94 6.38
CA TYR A 226 9.55 27.97 5.59
C TYR A 226 9.30 29.36 6.18
N ASP A 227 10.19 30.31 5.90
CA ASP A 227 10.02 31.68 6.40
C ASP A 227 8.79 32.36 5.80
N ASN A 228 8.55 32.11 4.51
CA ASN A 228 7.40 32.58 3.75
C ASN A 228 7.25 31.76 2.46
N THR A 229 6.21 32.05 1.68
CA THR A 229 5.92 31.35 0.42
C THR A 229 7.02 31.47 -0.64
N THR A 230 7.77 32.58 -0.67
CA THR A 230 8.89 32.76 -1.61
C THR A 230 10.07 31.88 -1.22
N ASP A 231 10.41 31.87 0.07
CA ASP A 231 11.45 30.98 0.64
C ASP A 231 11.14 29.51 0.36
N CYS A 232 9.89 29.11 0.58
CA CYS A 232 9.38 27.78 0.26
C CYS A 232 9.58 27.42 -1.22
N ALA A 233 9.13 28.28 -2.13
CA ALA A 233 9.21 28.02 -3.55
C ALA A 233 10.67 27.91 -4.02
N GLN A 234 11.56 28.78 -3.53
CA GLN A 234 12.98 28.75 -3.86
C GLN A 234 13.65 27.46 -3.40
N TYR A 235 13.37 27.00 -2.18
CA TYR A 235 13.89 25.72 -1.70
C TYR A 235 13.37 24.54 -2.52
N LEU A 236 12.06 24.46 -2.76
CA LEU A 236 11.48 23.34 -3.49
C LEU A 236 11.95 23.28 -4.96
N MET A 237 12.29 24.41 -5.57
CA MET A 237 12.93 24.43 -6.90
C MET A 237 14.38 23.94 -6.88
N SER A 238 15.03 23.92 -5.71
CA SER A 238 16.43 23.50 -5.56
C SER A 238 16.63 22.00 -5.32
N ILE A 239 15.55 21.27 -5.00
CA ILE A 239 15.59 19.82 -4.74
C ILE A 239 15.02 19.03 -5.94
N PRO A 240 15.33 17.72 -6.06
CA PRO A 240 14.77 16.87 -7.10
C PRO A 240 13.24 16.86 -7.12
N ARG A 241 12.65 16.68 -8.31
CA ARG A 241 11.19 16.51 -8.47
C ARG A 241 10.73 15.17 -7.86
N ILE A 242 11.42 14.11 -8.23
CA ILE A 242 11.32 12.71 -7.76
C ILE A 242 12.76 12.23 -7.54
N SER A 243 12.96 11.34 -6.55
CA SER A 243 14.27 10.76 -6.26
C SER A 243 14.52 9.45 -7.00
N VAL A 244 15.79 9.02 -7.06
CA VAL A 244 16.19 7.68 -7.57
C VAL A 244 15.61 6.53 -6.73
N HIS A 245 15.15 6.83 -5.52
CA HIS A 245 14.48 5.90 -4.61
C HIS A 245 12.94 6.04 -4.65
N GLY A 246 12.41 6.70 -5.68
CA GLY A 246 10.98 6.91 -5.89
C GLY A 246 10.40 8.03 -5.04
N ALA A 247 9.18 7.82 -4.51
CA ALA A 247 8.43 8.80 -3.72
C ALA A 247 9.04 9.10 -2.33
N GLN A 248 10.12 8.40 -1.95
CA GLN A 248 10.66 8.34 -0.58
C GLN A 248 11.86 9.23 -0.26
N GLY A 249 12.44 9.94 -1.23
CA GLY A 249 13.62 10.75 -0.98
C GLY A 249 13.32 12.20 -0.55
N ASP A 250 14.39 12.99 -0.43
CA ASP A 250 14.29 14.45 -0.32
C ASP A 250 13.92 15.05 -1.69
N ASN A 251 12.62 15.09 -1.97
CA ASN A 251 12.11 15.57 -3.26
C ASN A 251 10.74 16.25 -3.12
N VAL A 252 10.37 17.03 -4.13
CA VAL A 252 9.11 17.78 -4.16
C VAL A 252 7.89 16.86 -4.07
N TYR A 253 7.94 15.68 -4.70
CA TYR A 253 6.82 14.75 -4.72
C TYR A 253 6.50 14.18 -3.33
N CYS A 254 7.50 13.77 -2.55
CA CYS A 254 7.32 13.31 -1.17
C CYS A 254 6.59 14.38 -0.33
N ARG A 255 7.09 15.62 -0.40
CA ARG A 255 6.54 16.76 0.33
C ARG A 255 5.12 17.07 -0.10
N PHE A 256 4.87 16.99 -1.42
CA PHE A 256 3.55 17.17 -1.97
C PHE A 256 2.55 16.15 -1.40
N LEU A 257 2.91 14.86 -1.34
CA LEU A 257 2.06 13.83 -0.72
C LEU A 257 1.73 14.17 0.74
N HIS A 258 2.71 14.68 1.48
CA HIS A 258 2.54 15.03 2.89
C HIS A 258 1.62 16.23 3.15
N THR A 259 1.38 17.10 2.15
CA THR A 259 0.53 18.29 2.31
C THR A 259 -0.88 17.97 2.79
N ALA A 260 -1.43 16.86 2.34
CA ALA A 260 -2.80 16.53 2.66
C ALA A 260 -2.96 15.74 3.96
N TYR A 261 -1.87 15.20 4.52
CA TYR A 261 -1.88 14.75 5.91
C TYR A 261 -1.65 15.91 6.86
N ALA A 262 -0.87 16.91 6.44
CA ALA A 262 -0.70 18.13 7.21
C ALA A 262 -2.02 18.88 7.45
N THR A 263 -3.02 18.75 6.57
CA THR A 263 -4.37 19.30 6.81
C THR A 263 -5.21 18.50 7.81
N VAL A 264 -4.78 17.27 8.12
CA VAL A 264 -5.49 16.34 9.01
C VAL A 264 -4.89 16.32 10.40
N ASP A 265 -3.58 16.06 10.49
CA ASP A 265 -2.79 16.15 11.72
C ASP A 265 -1.55 17.01 11.45
N PRO A 266 -1.70 18.34 11.51
CA PRO A 266 -0.60 19.28 11.26
C PRO A 266 0.61 19.03 12.15
N LYS A 267 0.38 18.67 13.43
CA LYS A 267 1.46 18.51 14.41
C LYS A 267 2.43 17.41 13.99
N TYR A 268 1.90 16.31 13.44
CA TYR A 268 2.71 15.19 13.00
C TYR A 268 3.24 15.37 11.58
N HIS A 269 2.46 15.94 10.66
CA HIS A 269 2.78 15.91 9.23
C HIS A 269 3.41 17.19 8.66
N CYS A 270 3.27 18.33 9.33
CA CYS A 270 3.93 19.57 8.90
C CYS A 270 5.47 19.49 8.85
N PRO A 271 6.17 18.81 9.78
CA PRO A 271 7.62 18.64 9.67
C PRO A 271 8.04 17.99 8.35
N HIS A 272 7.20 17.12 7.77
CA HIS A 272 7.50 16.38 6.54
C HIS A 272 7.46 17.25 5.28
N ILE A 273 6.67 18.32 5.26
CA ILE A 273 6.59 19.23 4.11
C ILE A 273 7.61 20.38 4.17
N GLY A 274 8.15 20.70 5.35
CA GLY A 274 9.13 21.75 5.61
C GLY A 274 10.57 21.36 5.25
N ARG A 275 11.51 22.31 5.25
CA ARG A 275 12.90 22.17 4.75
C ARG A 275 13.64 20.91 5.22
N THR A 276 13.44 20.47 6.45
CA THR A 276 14.16 19.30 7.00
C THR A 276 13.57 17.96 6.56
N GLY A 277 12.35 17.96 6.01
CA GLY A 277 11.60 16.75 5.67
C GLY A 277 11.16 15.91 6.88
N GLY A 278 11.41 16.38 8.10
CA GLY A 278 10.97 15.73 9.34
C GLY A 278 11.39 14.26 9.48
N GLY A 279 12.47 13.85 8.81
CA GLY A 279 12.93 12.45 8.76
C GLY A 279 12.13 11.52 7.83
N GLN A 280 11.05 12.01 7.21
CA GLN A 280 10.27 11.28 6.22
C GLN A 280 10.70 11.59 4.80
N CYS A 281 10.67 12.87 4.41
CA CYS A 281 11.14 13.34 3.10
C CYS A 281 12.61 13.72 3.14
N VAL A 282 13.47 12.74 3.42
CA VAL A 282 14.92 12.89 3.49
C VAL A 282 15.58 11.82 2.63
N GLU A 283 16.77 12.11 2.11
CA GLU A 283 17.53 11.09 1.39
C GLU A 283 18.00 10.00 2.36
N LYS A 284 17.72 8.75 2.04
CA LYS A 284 18.13 7.58 2.83
C LYS A 284 19.03 6.69 1.98
N PRO A 285 20.16 6.18 2.52
CA PRO A 285 20.96 5.17 1.85
C PRO A 285 20.09 3.98 1.43
N TYR A 286 20.29 3.48 0.21
CA TYR A 286 19.50 2.36 -0.32
C TYR A 286 19.50 1.12 0.62
N ALA A 287 20.61 0.89 1.31
CA ALA A 287 20.74 -0.21 2.27
C ALA A 287 19.73 -0.12 3.43
N ASP A 288 19.37 1.09 3.88
CA ASP A 288 18.44 1.29 5.00
C ASP A 288 17.05 0.72 4.69
N HIS A 289 16.67 0.59 3.41
CA HIS A 289 15.42 -0.06 3.00
C HIS A 289 15.38 -1.57 3.29
N PHE A 290 16.53 -2.20 3.53
CA PHE A 290 16.64 -3.65 3.75
C PHE A 290 17.15 -4.02 5.15
N LEU A 291 17.60 -3.04 5.94
CA LEU A 291 18.14 -3.25 7.28
C LEU A 291 17.09 -3.27 8.40
N LEU A 292 15.80 -3.14 8.06
CA LEU A 292 14.71 -2.92 9.04
C LEU A 292 14.32 -4.13 9.86
N PHE A 293 14.65 -5.33 9.39
CA PHE A 293 14.50 -6.57 10.15
C PHE A 293 15.86 -7.25 10.33
N PRO A 294 16.82 -6.60 11.04
CA PRO A 294 18.08 -7.24 11.31
C PRO A 294 17.82 -8.52 12.13
N ASP A 295 18.63 -9.55 11.89
CA ASP A 295 18.64 -10.81 12.65
C ASP A 295 17.40 -11.72 12.53
N GLY A 296 16.60 -11.57 11.47
CA GLY A 296 15.47 -12.49 11.23
C GLY A 296 14.29 -12.27 12.18
N ALA A 297 14.17 -11.08 12.79
CA ALA A 297 13.07 -10.70 13.67
C ALA A 297 11.67 -10.98 13.08
N PHE A 298 11.55 -10.95 11.75
CA PHE A 298 10.32 -11.29 11.05
C PHE A 298 9.90 -12.75 11.28
N MET A 299 10.81 -13.69 11.01
CA MET A 299 10.60 -15.14 11.14
C MET A 299 10.74 -15.63 12.58
N GLY A 300 11.28 -14.77 13.47
CA GLY A 300 11.78 -15.16 14.79
C GLY A 300 13.16 -15.81 14.68
N THR A 301 13.92 -15.80 15.77
CA THR A 301 15.12 -16.65 15.87
C THR A 301 14.69 -18.11 15.74
N PRO A 302 15.32 -18.91 14.86
CA PRO A 302 15.07 -20.34 14.82
C PRO A 302 15.20 -20.89 16.24
N ALA A 303 14.20 -21.62 16.72
CA ALA A 303 14.37 -22.37 17.95
C ALA A 303 15.64 -23.22 17.78
N ARG A 304 16.63 -23.10 18.70
CA ARG A 304 17.76 -24.04 18.69
C ARG A 304 17.15 -25.44 18.67
N PRO A 305 17.54 -26.31 17.72
CA PRO A 305 17.03 -27.67 17.72
C PRO A 305 17.20 -28.23 19.13
N GLY A 306 16.07 -28.59 19.75
CA GLY A 306 16.07 -29.15 21.09
C GLY A 306 17.04 -30.33 21.11
N LYS A 307 17.85 -30.41 22.16
CA LYS A 307 18.78 -31.52 22.35
C LYS A 307 17.96 -32.82 22.19
N PRO A 308 18.32 -33.73 21.26
CA PRO A 308 17.53 -34.93 21.03
C PRO A 308 17.35 -35.67 22.36
N PRO A 309 16.18 -36.30 22.59
CA PRO A 309 15.94 -37.03 23.82
C PRO A 309 17.08 -38.05 24.00
N LYS A 310 17.65 -38.08 25.20
CA LYS A 310 18.60 -39.12 25.57
C LYS A 310 17.82 -40.43 25.59
N HIS A 311 18.09 -41.28 24.60
CA HIS A 311 17.74 -42.69 24.63
C HIS A 311 18.57 -43.42 25.67
#